data_AF-A0A1L5KK08-F1
#
_entry.id   AF-A0A1L5KK08-F1
#
_cell.length_a   1.000
_cell.length_b   1.000
_cell.length_c   1.000
_cell.angle_alpha   90.00
_cell.angle_beta   90.00
_cell.angle_gamma   90.00
#
_symmetry.space_group_name_H-M   'P 1'
#
loop_
_entity.id
_entity.type
_entity.pdbx_description
1 polymer ?
#
loop_
_entity_poly.entity_id
_entity_poly.type
_entity_poly.pdbx_seq_one_letter_code
_entity_poly.pdbx_strand_id
1 'polypeptide(L)'
;MKGRFAYPVFIKPSNAGSSKGVSKADNREELEAGLTEAACHDRKILVEEMIVGREVECAVFGGGSEEVKASGVGEILAAADFYDFDAKYYNAESKTVTDPELPGDAAEKIRRAAAAIFKAVDGYGLSRVDFFVKEDGEVVFNEINTMPGFTAISMYPMLWEARGIGKEQLVDMLLEHGLKRFA
;
A
#
# COMPACT_ATOMS: atom_id res chain seq x y z
N MET A 1 23.51 0.01 -15.95
CA MET A 1 23.09 0.04 -14.53
C MET A 1 24.22 0.32 -13.52
N LYS A 2 25.50 0.43 -13.91
CA LYS A 2 26.51 0.99 -12.97
C LYS A 2 26.22 2.49 -12.75
N GLY A 3 25.77 2.86 -11.54
CA GLY A 3 25.81 4.25 -11.07
C GLY A 3 24.49 4.99 -10.79
N ARG A 4 23.30 4.35 -10.81
CA ARG A 4 22.04 5.05 -10.46
C ARG A 4 21.47 4.75 -9.08
N PHE A 5 21.68 3.55 -8.54
CA PHE A 5 21.21 3.16 -7.20
C PHE A 5 22.34 2.49 -6.44
N ALA A 6 22.48 2.83 -5.16
CA ALA A 6 23.28 2.06 -4.23
C ALA A 6 22.50 0.82 -3.78
N TYR A 7 23.21 -0.23 -3.41
CA TYR A 7 22.59 -1.35 -2.70
C TYR A 7 22.26 -0.91 -1.26
N PRO A 8 21.20 -1.48 -0.64
CA PRO A 8 20.31 -2.49 -1.20
C PRO A 8 19.25 -1.93 -2.17
N VAL A 9 18.81 -2.81 -3.08
CA VAL A 9 17.69 -2.54 -4.00
C VAL A 9 16.59 -3.58 -3.82
N PHE A 10 15.36 -3.18 -4.12
CA PHE A 10 14.20 -4.08 -4.18
C PHE A 10 13.88 -4.46 -5.63
N ILE A 11 13.76 -5.76 -5.88
CA ILE A 11 13.34 -6.31 -7.16
C ILE A 11 11.89 -6.78 -7.04
N LYS A 12 11.02 -6.29 -7.91
CA LYS A 12 9.58 -6.57 -7.90
C LYS A 12 9.07 -6.93 -9.31
N PRO A 13 8.26 -7.98 -9.50
CA PRO A 13 7.49 -8.15 -10.73
C PRO A 13 6.48 -7.00 -10.87
N SER A 14 6.25 -6.49 -12.08
CA SER A 14 5.42 -5.27 -12.26
C SER A 14 3.95 -5.47 -11.92
N ASN A 15 3.44 -6.69 -12.12
CA ASN A 15 2.04 -7.05 -11.94
C ASN A 15 1.87 -8.14 -10.86
N ALA A 16 2.68 -8.12 -9.82
CA ALA A 16 2.52 -9.01 -8.67
C ALA A 16 1.69 -8.35 -7.56
N GLY A 17 1.09 -9.20 -6.72
CA GLY A 17 0.45 -8.83 -5.47
C GLY A 17 0.93 -9.73 -4.34
N SER A 18 0.67 -9.31 -3.09
CA SER A 18 1.01 -10.10 -1.90
C SER A 18 2.50 -10.44 -1.77
N SER A 19 3.39 -9.55 -2.22
CA SER A 19 4.85 -9.70 -2.15
C SER A 19 5.45 -10.93 -2.87
N LYS A 20 4.70 -11.59 -3.76
CA LYS A 20 5.21 -12.76 -4.49
C LYS A 20 6.25 -12.36 -5.53
N GLY A 21 7.38 -13.06 -5.54
CA GLY A 21 8.51 -12.76 -6.44
C GLY A 21 9.27 -11.48 -6.09
N VAL A 22 9.00 -10.88 -4.93
CA VAL A 22 9.72 -9.70 -4.44
C VAL A 22 10.94 -10.14 -3.64
N SER A 23 12.09 -9.55 -3.93
CA SER A 23 13.34 -9.84 -3.22
C SER A 23 14.14 -8.58 -2.95
N LYS A 24 14.86 -8.54 -1.82
CA LYS A 24 15.89 -7.54 -1.53
C LYS A 24 17.24 -8.07 -2.00
N ALA A 25 18.06 -7.21 -2.63
CA ALA A 25 19.42 -7.52 -2.99
C ALA A 25 20.39 -6.50 -2.38
N ASP A 26 21.31 -6.97 -1.56
CA ASP A 26 22.38 -6.20 -0.91
C ASP A 26 23.65 -6.12 -1.80
N ASN A 27 23.71 -6.91 -2.88
CA ASN A 27 24.84 -6.94 -3.82
C ASN A 27 24.43 -7.37 -5.25
N ARG A 28 25.41 -7.52 -6.12
CA ARG A 28 25.22 -7.81 -7.55
C ARG A 28 24.72 -9.22 -7.80
N GLU A 29 25.26 -10.18 -7.08
CA GLU A 29 24.93 -11.59 -7.19
C GLU A 29 23.46 -11.82 -6.77
N GLU A 30 23.05 -11.21 -5.66
CA GLU A 30 21.65 -11.24 -5.20
C GLU A 30 20.70 -10.53 -6.16
N LEU A 31 21.13 -9.44 -6.80
CA LEU A 31 20.33 -8.78 -7.83
C LEU A 31 20.07 -9.71 -9.02
N GLU A 32 21.09 -10.44 -9.50
CA GLU A 32 20.93 -11.39 -10.60
C GLU A 32 20.00 -12.55 -10.24
N ALA A 33 20.10 -13.06 -9.00
CA ALA A 33 19.19 -14.07 -8.47
C ALA A 33 17.75 -13.54 -8.36
N GLY A 34 17.56 -12.36 -7.78
CA GLY A 34 16.23 -11.74 -7.62
C GLY A 34 15.57 -11.39 -8.95
N LEU A 35 16.33 -10.96 -9.95
CA LEU A 35 15.82 -10.76 -11.31
C LEU A 35 15.34 -12.07 -11.95
N THR A 36 16.05 -13.17 -11.71
CA THR A 36 15.67 -14.50 -12.21
C THR A 36 14.37 -14.97 -11.56
N GLU A 37 14.25 -14.80 -10.24
CA GLU A 37 13.02 -15.13 -9.52
C GLU A 37 11.84 -14.27 -9.97
N ALA A 38 12.00 -12.94 -10.04
CA ALA A 38 10.94 -12.05 -10.48
C ALA A 38 10.47 -12.35 -11.92
N ALA A 39 11.37 -12.82 -12.79
CA ALA A 39 11.06 -13.22 -14.16
C ALA A 39 10.16 -14.47 -14.25
N CYS A 40 10.07 -15.27 -13.19
CA CYS A 40 9.12 -16.37 -13.10
C CYS A 40 7.66 -15.88 -12.95
N HIS A 41 7.47 -14.64 -12.46
CA HIS A 41 6.14 -14.09 -12.14
C HIS A 41 5.69 -13.02 -13.13
N ASP A 42 6.61 -12.29 -13.77
CA ASP A 42 6.27 -11.27 -14.77
C ASP A 42 7.38 -11.07 -15.80
N ARG A 43 7.00 -10.66 -17.01
CA ARG A 43 7.91 -10.26 -18.08
C ARG A 43 8.51 -8.86 -17.86
N LYS A 44 7.88 -8.03 -17.04
CA LYS A 44 8.36 -6.69 -16.70
C LYS A 44 8.72 -6.64 -15.21
N ILE A 45 9.92 -6.18 -14.91
CA ILE A 45 10.47 -6.16 -13.55
C ILE A 45 10.87 -4.72 -13.18
N LEU A 46 10.54 -4.29 -11.96
CA LEU A 46 11.00 -3.05 -11.36
C LEU A 46 12.19 -3.35 -10.45
N VAL A 47 13.17 -2.44 -10.47
CA VAL A 47 14.28 -2.40 -9.52
C VAL A 47 14.29 -1.01 -8.89
N GLU A 48 14.04 -0.96 -7.59
CA GLU A 48 13.84 0.25 -6.81
C GLU A 48 14.92 0.38 -5.74
N GLU A 49 15.25 1.61 -5.35
CA GLU A 49 16.07 1.83 -4.16
C GLU A 49 15.34 1.38 -2.89
N MET A 50 16.08 0.97 -1.86
CA MET A 50 15.48 0.74 -0.56
C MET A 50 15.05 2.07 0.08
N ILE A 51 13.75 2.20 0.32
CA ILE A 51 13.21 3.28 1.14
C ILE A 51 13.20 2.83 2.59
N VAL A 52 13.96 3.54 3.44
CA VAL A 52 13.95 3.33 4.89
C VAL A 52 12.91 4.27 5.49
N GLY A 53 11.82 3.71 6.01
CA GLY A 53 10.73 4.46 6.61
C GLY A 53 9.64 3.55 7.17
N ARG A 54 8.66 4.17 7.81
CA ARG A 54 7.48 3.49 8.36
C ARG A 54 6.50 3.21 7.24
N GLU A 55 6.04 1.97 7.12
CA GLU A 55 5.00 1.59 6.17
C GLU A 55 3.62 2.00 6.68
N VAL A 56 2.92 2.79 5.88
CA VAL A 56 1.61 3.31 6.22
C VAL A 56 0.64 3.19 5.05
N GLU A 57 -0.63 3.01 5.36
CA GLU A 57 -1.68 2.74 4.39
C GLU A 57 -2.84 3.74 4.61
N CYS A 58 -3.48 4.17 3.52
CA CYS A 58 -4.65 5.04 3.54
C CYS A 58 -5.75 4.48 2.64
N ALA A 59 -6.95 4.32 3.17
CA ALA A 59 -8.11 3.87 2.41
C ALA A 59 -8.78 5.05 1.69
N VAL A 60 -9.19 4.83 0.45
CA VAL A 60 -9.86 5.82 -0.39
C VAL A 60 -11.16 5.23 -0.93
N PHE A 61 -12.23 6.03 -0.89
CA PHE A 61 -13.56 5.68 -1.40
C PHE A 61 -14.12 6.80 -2.27
N GLY A 62 -14.88 6.45 -3.30
CA GLY A 62 -15.61 7.39 -4.16
C GLY A 62 -15.14 7.34 -5.61
N GLY A 63 -15.22 8.47 -6.31
CA GLY A 63 -14.92 8.57 -7.75
C GLY A 63 -16.16 8.85 -8.59
N GLY A 64 -15.97 9.04 -9.90
CA GLY A 64 -17.03 9.46 -10.81
C GLY A 64 -17.57 10.84 -10.43
N SER A 65 -18.88 10.93 -10.18
CA SER A 65 -19.55 12.17 -9.75
C SER A 65 -19.52 12.41 -8.23
N GLU A 66 -19.10 11.43 -7.43
CA GLU A 66 -19.02 11.59 -5.98
C GLU A 66 -17.64 12.06 -5.53
N GLU A 67 -17.61 12.75 -4.40
CA GLU A 67 -16.36 13.20 -3.79
C GLU A 67 -15.47 12.01 -3.40
N VAL A 68 -14.19 12.09 -3.76
CA VAL A 68 -13.17 11.14 -3.31
C VAL A 68 -12.79 11.46 -1.87
N LYS A 69 -13.04 10.50 -0.98
CA LYS A 69 -12.76 10.59 0.45
C LYS A 69 -11.57 9.72 0.81
N ALA A 70 -10.65 10.26 1.60
CA ALA A 70 -9.57 9.52 2.22
C ALA A 70 -9.88 9.29 3.70
N SER A 71 -9.62 8.09 4.20
CA SER A 71 -9.76 7.69 5.60
C SER A 71 -8.73 8.39 6.50
N GLY A 72 -8.48 7.84 7.69
CA GLY A 72 -7.22 8.07 8.40
C GLY A 72 -6.05 7.34 7.78
N VAL A 73 -4.91 7.39 8.47
CA VAL A 73 -3.72 6.62 8.13
C VAL A 73 -3.62 5.45 9.11
N GLY A 74 -3.23 4.28 8.60
CA GLY A 74 -2.85 3.14 9.41
C GLY A 74 -1.38 2.86 9.25
N GLU A 75 -0.73 2.44 10.32
CA GLU A 75 0.61 1.89 10.28
C GLU A 75 0.55 0.42 10.64
N ILE A 76 1.41 -0.35 10.00
CA ILE A 76 1.61 -1.74 10.36
C ILE A 76 2.96 -1.85 11.07
N LEU A 77 2.90 -2.28 12.31
CA LEU A 77 4.07 -2.56 13.13
C LEU A 77 4.49 -3.99 12.84
N ALA A 78 5.55 -4.15 12.04
CA ALA A 78 6.14 -5.44 11.76
C ALA A 78 6.90 -5.98 12.98
N ALA A 79 6.84 -7.30 13.19
CA ALA A 79 7.63 -7.98 14.20
C ALA A 79 9.06 -8.34 13.71
N ALA A 80 9.35 -8.12 12.42
CA ALA A 80 10.63 -8.43 11.78
C ALA A 80 10.96 -7.41 10.67
N ASP A 81 12.24 -7.37 10.25
CA ASP A 81 12.82 -6.38 9.32
C ASP A 81 12.25 -6.40 7.88
N PHE A 82 11.38 -7.34 7.51
CA PHE A 82 10.81 -7.44 6.16
C PHE A 82 9.36 -7.94 6.10
N TYR A 83 8.63 -7.43 5.10
CA TYR A 83 7.23 -7.72 4.80
C TYR A 83 7.04 -8.81 3.72
N ASP A 84 7.23 -10.06 4.12
CA ASP A 84 6.89 -11.19 3.28
C ASP A 84 5.40 -11.59 3.39
N PHE A 85 4.97 -12.51 2.53
CA PHE A 85 3.60 -13.05 2.49
C PHE A 85 3.20 -13.67 3.84
N ASP A 86 4.12 -14.37 4.49
CA ASP A 86 3.85 -15.09 5.74
C ASP A 86 3.65 -14.12 6.90
N ALA A 87 4.41 -13.02 6.95
CA ALA A 87 4.22 -11.95 7.92
C ALA A 87 2.84 -11.26 7.78
N LYS A 88 2.32 -11.09 6.55
CA LYS A 88 1.03 -10.41 6.29
C LYS A 88 -0.20 -11.21 6.73
N TYR A 89 -0.13 -12.54 6.79
CA TYR A 89 -1.31 -13.39 7.02
C TYR A 89 -1.20 -14.35 8.21
N TYR A 90 0.01 -14.66 8.68
CA TYR A 90 0.23 -15.71 9.67
C TYR A 90 1.02 -15.26 10.91
N ASN A 91 1.52 -14.02 10.97
CA ASN A 91 2.23 -13.54 12.15
C ASN A 91 1.29 -12.80 13.13
N ALA A 92 0.97 -13.47 14.25
CA ALA A 92 0.14 -12.96 15.34
C ALA A 92 0.70 -11.72 16.06
N GLU A 93 1.98 -11.38 15.84
CA GLU A 93 2.63 -10.20 16.43
C GLU A 93 2.55 -8.94 15.54
N SER A 94 2.18 -9.09 14.26
CA SER A 94 1.93 -7.93 13.39
C SER A 94 0.69 -7.18 13.88
N LYS A 95 0.85 -5.88 14.19
CA LYS A 95 -0.23 -5.05 14.72
C LYS A 95 -0.49 -3.88 13.79
N THR A 96 -1.75 -3.71 13.43
CA THR A 96 -2.23 -2.50 12.77
C THR A 96 -2.57 -1.45 13.83
N VAL A 97 -2.02 -0.26 13.68
CA VAL A 97 -2.36 0.91 14.49
C VAL A 97 -3.05 1.93 13.59
N THR A 98 -4.25 2.33 13.96
CA THR A 98 -4.96 3.44 13.30
C THR A 98 -4.55 4.76 13.94
N ASP A 99 -4.41 5.80 13.13
CA ASP A 99 -3.97 7.15 13.55
C ASP A 99 -2.60 7.13 14.26
N PRO A 100 -1.56 6.56 13.63
CA PRO A 100 -0.23 6.56 14.20
C PRO A 100 0.30 7.99 14.36
N GLU A 101 1.11 8.22 15.39
CA GLU A 101 1.86 9.47 15.53
C GLU A 101 2.94 9.50 14.44
N LEU A 102 2.81 10.41 13.47
CA LEU A 102 3.73 10.58 12.35
C LEU A 102 4.44 11.94 12.45
N PRO A 103 5.70 12.05 11.98
CA PRO A 103 6.45 13.29 12.00
C PRO A 103 5.74 14.40 11.20
N GLY A 104 5.70 15.60 11.79
CA GLY A 104 5.15 16.81 11.15
C GLY A 104 3.69 16.66 10.73
N ASP A 105 3.40 16.99 9.47
CA ASP A 105 2.08 16.94 8.85
C ASP A 105 1.91 15.70 7.93
N ALA A 106 2.75 14.68 8.08
CA ALA A 106 2.79 13.51 7.20
C ALA A 106 1.42 12.83 7.04
N ALA A 107 0.65 12.68 8.12
CA ALA A 107 -0.68 12.08 8.07
C ALA A 107 -1.63 12.82 7.11
N GLU A 108 -1.64 14.16 7.15
CA GLU A 108 -2.49 14.97 6.28
C GLU A 108 -1.97 15.00 4.84
N LYS A 109 -0.64 15.02 4.65
CA LYS A 109 -0.01 14.87 3.34
C LYS A 109 -0.39 13.54 2.68
N ILE A 110 -0.36 12.44 3.43
CA ILE A 110 -0.77 11.11 2.95
C ILE A 110 -2.23 11.12 2.49
N ARG A 111 -3.14 11.66 3.30
CA ARG A 111 -4.58 11.70 2.94
C ARG A 111 -4.82 12.48 1.65
N ARG A 112 -4.17 13.63 1.49
CA ARG A 112 -4.25 14.44 0.27
C ARG A 112 -3.65 13.72 -0.93
N ALA A 113 -2.47 13.13 -0.76
CA ALA A 113 -1.78 12.38 -1.80
C ALA A 113 -2.59 11.15 -2.25
N ALA A 114 -3.14 10.38 -1.31
CA ALA A 114 -3.96 9.19 -1.60
C ALA A 114 -5.19 9.55 -2.45
N ALA A 115 -5.91 10.61 -2.07
CA ALA A 115 -7.04 11.10 -2.87
C ALA A 115 -6.61 11.60 -4.26
N ALA A 116 -5.46 12.26 -4.37
CA ALA A 116 -4.93 12.74 -5.65
C ALA A 116 -4.48 11.59 -6.57
N ILE A 117 -3.76 10.59 -6.02
CA ILE A 117 -3.30 9.40 -6.74
C ILE A 117 -4.50 8.60 -7.26
N PHE A 118 -5.51 8.36 -6.42
CA PHE A 118 -6.73 7.66 -6.83
C PHE A 118 -7.43 8.37 -7.99
N LYS A 119 -7.53 9.70 -7.96
CA LYS A 119 -8.08 10.49 -9.08
C LYS A 119 -7.21 10.40 -10.34
N ALA A 120 -5.89 10.42 -10.19
CA ALA A 120 -4.95 10.39 -11.31
C ALA A 120 -5.01 9.09 -12.12
N VAL A 121 -5.43 7.98 -11.48
CA VAL A 121 -5.60 6.68 -12.13
C VAL A 121 -7.04 6.37 -12.55
N ASP A 122 -7.93 7.37 -12.55
CA ASP A 122 -9.38 7.21 -12.80
C ASP A 122 -10.02 6.15 -11.87
N GLY A 123 -9.61 6.17 -10.60
CA GLY A 123 -10.11 5.26 -9.58
C GLY A 123 -11.61 5.40 -9.33
N TYR A 124 -12.27 4.27 -9.05
CA TYR A 124 -13.70 4.21 -8.76
C TYR A 124 -14.02 3.18 -7.67
N GLY A 125 -14.90 3.55 -6.74
CA GLY A 125 -15.35 2.69 -5.64
C GLY A 125 -14.38 2.66 -4.48
N LEU A 126 -13.28 1.91 -4.61
CA LEU A 126 -12.33 1.69 -3.51
C LEU A 126 -10.88 1.64 -3.98
N SER A 127 -9.98 2.10 -3.13
CA SER A 127 -8.57 1.69 -3.17
C SER A 127 -7.93 1.79 -1.80
N ARG A 128 -6.80 1.11 -1.64
CA ARG A 128 -5.85 1.37 -0.57
C ARG A 128 -4.57 1.88 -1.18
N VAL A 129 -4.06 2.99 -0.67
CA VAL A 129 -2.82 3.61 -1.15
C VAL A 129 -1.78 3.51 -0.06
N ASP A 130 -0.63 2.94 -0.42
CA ASP A 130 0.42 2.56 0.51
C ASP A 130 1.61 3.51 0.32
N PHE A 131 2.21 3.93 1.43
CA PHE A 131 3.28 4.89 1.48
C PHE A 131 4.37 4.45 2.46
N PHE A 132 5.55 5.05 2.31
CA PHE A 132 6.57 5.08 3.35
C PHE A 132 6.65 6.50 3.93
N VAL A 133 6.85 6.61 5.24
CA VAL A 133 7.16 7.86 5.93
C VAL A 133 8.58 7.77 6.49
N LYS A 134 9.48 8.62 5.98
CA LYS A 134 10.86 8.70 6.48
C LYS A 134 10.92 9.45 7.81
N GLU A 135 12.05 9.34 8.51
CA GLU A 135 12.27 9.98 9.82
C GLU A 135 12.10 11.51 9.79
N ASP A 136 12.44 12.15 8.68
CA ASP A 136 12.28 13.59 8.44
C ASP A 136 10.85 14.01 8.06
N GLY A 137 9.93 13.06 7.94
CA GLY A 137 8.55 13.29 7.52
C GLY A 137 8.33 13.39 6.01
N GLU A 138 9.32 13.03 5.19
CA GLU A 138 9.11 12.81 3.76
C GLU A 138 8.14 11.62 3.55
N VAL A 139 7.10 11.87 2.76
CA VAL A 139 6.10 10.87 2.36
C VAL A 139 6.44 10.37 0.95
N VAL A 140 6.71 9.07 0.83
CA VAL A 140 7.03 8.42 -0.44
C VAL A 140 5.89 7.48 -0.81
N PHE A 141 5.29 7.69 -1.98
CA PHE A 141 4.30 6.76 -2.54
C PHE A 141 4.95 5.42 -2.89
N ASN A 142 4.34 4.31 -2.45
CA ASN A 142 4.78 2.96 -2.78
C ASN A 142 3.88 2.35 -3.87
N GLU A 143 2.61 2.10 -3.55
CA GLU A 143 1.68 1.44 -4.46
C GLU A 143 0.22 1.84 -4.21
N ILE A 144 -0.63 1.57 -5.21
CA ILE A 144 -2.08 1.68 -5.09
C ILE A 144 -2.71 0.32 -5.38
N ASN A 145 -3.55 -0.13 -4.45
CA ASN A 145 -4.30 -1.37 -4.52
C ASN A 145 -5.77 -1.05 -4.82
N THR A 146 -6.24 -1.32 -6.04
CA THR A 146 -7.63 -1.06 -6.48
C THR A 146 -8.63 -2.14 -6.04
N MET A 147 -8.14 -3.22 -5.43
CA MET A 147 -8.95 -4.28 -4.84
C MET A 147 -8.30 -4.76 -3.53
N PRO A 148 -8.33 -3.93 -2.46
CA PRO A 148 -7.70 -4.28 -1.19
C PRO A 148 -8.43 -5.44 -0.50
N GLY A 149 -7.74 -6.11 0.41
CA GLY A 149 -8.31 -7.21 1.18
C GLY A 149 -9.46 -6.80 2.10
N PHE A 150 -10.35 -7.75 2.40
CA PHE A 150 -11.50 -7.61 3.32
C PHE A 150 -11.54 -8.70 4.41
N THR A 151 -10.39 -9.30 4.74
CA THR A 151 -10.27 -10.24 5.86
C THR A 151 -10.39 -9.53 7.21
N ALA A 152 -10.44 -10.28 8.32
CA ALA A 152 -10.55 -9.71 9.66
C ALA A 152 -9.37 -8.79 10.05
N ILE A 153 -8.21 -8.95 9.40
CA ILE A 153 -6.99 -8.18 9.63
C ILE A 153 -6.67 -7.22 8.48
N SER A 154 -7.59 -7.03 7.53
CA SER A 154 -7.34 -6.16 6.38
C SER A 154 -7.48 -4.68 6.75
N MET A 155 -6.48 -3.88 6.39
CA MET A 155 -6.41 -2.47 6.73
C MET A 155 -7.56 -1.63 6.17
N TYR A 156 -8.00 -1.88 4.94
CA TYR A 156 -9.01 -1.05 4.28
C TYR A 156 -10.31 -0.90 5.11
N PRO A 157 -10.99 -1.99 5.52
CA PRO A 157 -12.16 -1.86 6.39
C PRO A 157 -11.83 -1.30 7.78
N MET A 158 -10.68 -1.64 8.38
CA MET A 158 -10.28 -1.11 9.70
C MET A 158 -10.14 0.41 9.70
N LEU A 159 -9.60 1.00 8.63
CA LEU A 159 -9.43 2.45 8.51
C LEU A 159 -10.76 3.20 8.39
N TRP A 160 -11.75 2.60 7.74
CA TRP A 160 -13.10 3.16 7.66
C TRP A 160 -13.88 2.98 8.96
N GLU A 161 -13.69 1.86 9.64
CA GLU A 161 -14.29 1.60 10.96
C GLU A 161 -13.79 2.60 12.01
N ALA A 162 -12.49 2.93 11.98
CA ALA A 162 -11.94 3.99 12.83
C ALA A 162 -12.56 5.38 12.55
N ARG A 163 -13.22 5.57 11.39
CA ARG A 163 -14.00 6.76 11.03
C ARG A 163 -15.50 6.61 11.26
N GLY A 164 -15.92 5.56 11.96
CA GLY A 164 -17.31 5.29 12.31
C GLY A 164 -18.12 4.61 11.20
N ILE A 165 -17.47 4.08 10.16
CA ILE A 165 -18.13 3.33 9.08
C ILE A 165 -17.83 1.84 9.27
N GLY A 166 -18.79 1.12 9.85
CA GLY A 166 -18.66 -0.32 10.06
C GLY A 166 -18.56 -1.11 8.75
N LYS A 167 -18.06 -2.34 8.82
CA LYS A 167 -17.80 -3.18 7.64
C LYS A 167 -19.05 -3.43 6.79
N GLU A 168 -20.20 -3.71 7.41
CA GLU A 168 -21.48 -3.92 6.70
C GLU A 168 -21.89 -2.66 5.95
N GLN A 169 -21.89 -1.51 6.64
CA GLN A 169 -22.18 -0.20 6.04
C GLN A 169 -21.22 0.12 4.87
N LEU A 170 -19.93 -0.18 5.02
CA LEU A 170 -18.94 0.04 3.97
C LEU A 170 -19.23 -0.79 2.71
N VAL A 171 -19.65 -2.04 2.88
CA VAL A 171 -20.03 -2.92 1.76
C VAL A 171 -21.30 -2.40 1.08
N ASP A 172 -22.31 -1.99 1.85
CA ASP A 172 -23.52 -1.39 1.31
C ASP A 172 -23.21 -0.13 0.50
N MET A 173 -22.37 0.76 1.03
CA MET A 173 -21.90 1.96 0.33
C MET A 173 -21.20 1.62 -1.00
N LEU A 174 -20.38 0.57 -1.05
CA LEU A 174 -19.70 0.12 -2.27
C LEU A 174 -20.70 -0.43 -3.30
N LEU A 175 -21.69 -1.21 -2.87
CA LEU A 175 -22.75 -1.73 -3.73
C LEU A 175 -23.58 -0.60 -4.32
N GLU A 176 -24.04 0.34 -3.49
CA GLU A 176 -24.77 1.52 -3.93
C GLU A 176 -23.97 2.37 -4.92
N HIS A 177 -22.70 2.63 -4.62
CA HIS A 177 -21.82 3.40 -5.50
C HIS A 177 -21.58 2.67 -6.83
N GLY A 178 -21.47 1.33 -6.80
CA GLY A 178 -21.41 0.50 -8.00
C GLY A 178 -22.66 0.63 -8.87
N LEU A 179 -23.86 0.55 -8.26
CA LEU A 179 -25.14 0.69 -8.97
C LEU A 179 -25.29 2.07 -9.62
N LYS A 180 -24.92 3.15 -8.92
CA LYS A 180 -24.98 4.52 -9.45
C LYS A 180 -24.14 4.73 -10.72
N ARG A 181 -23.07 3.94 -10.92
CA ARG A 181 -22.23 4.04 -12.13
C ARG A 181 -22.98 3.69 -13.41
N PHE A 182 -23.94 2.78 -13.30
CA PHE A 182 -24.65 2.18 -14.44
C PHE A 182 -26.10 2.68 -14.57
N ALA A 183 -26.53 3.56 -13.66
CA ALA A 183 -27.86 4.17 -13.66
C ALA A 183 -27.98 5.34 -14.64
#